data_AF-A0A1Z2SCY4-F1
#
_entry.id   AF-A0A1Z2SCY4-F1
#
_cell.length_a   1.000
_cell.length_b   1.000
_cell.length_c   1.000
_cell.angle_alpha   90.00
_cell.angle_beta   90.00
_cell.angle_gamma   90.00
#
_symmetry.space_group_name_H-M   'P 1'
#
loop_
_entity.id
_entity.type
_entity.pdbx_description
1 polymer ?
#
loop_
_entity_poly.entity_id
_entity_poly.type
_entity_poly.pdbx_seq_one_letter_code
_entity_poly.pdbx_strand_id
1 'polypeptide(L)' 'MDFLASPWFIITVVISIIIGNIAALKYLTPKNLDKLKKKQGNDLDRLIELDKKHQQEIKKRDE' A
#
# COMPACT_ATOMS: atom_id res chain seq x y z
N MET A 1 -36.27 -5.30 -25.06
CA MET A 1 -35.84 -5.50 -23.66
C MET A 1 -34.80 -6.61 -23.66
N ASP A 2 -33.76 -6.48 -24.49
CA ASP A 2 -32.86 -7.59 -24.85
C ASP A 2 -31.38 -7.19 -24.73
N PHE A 3 -31.12 -5.92 -24.38
CA PHE A 3 -29.77 -5.38 -24.31
C PHE A 3 -28.99 -5.91 -23.10
N LEU A 4 -29.68 -6.08 -21.96
CA LEU A 4 -29.10 -6.58 -20.72
C LEU A 4 -28.82 -8.09 -20.73
N ALA A 5 -29.58 -8.86 -21.54
CA ALA A 5 -29.39 -10.31 -21.72
C ALA A 5 -28.59 -10.64 -23.00
N SER A 6 -27.90 -9.65 -23.58
CA SER A 6 -27.04 -9.89 -24.73
C SER A 6 -25.80 -10.70 -24.29
N PRO A 7 -25.39 -11.74 -25.05
CA PRO A 7 -24.25 -12.59 -24.69
C PRO A 7 -22.97 -11.78 -24.44
N TRP A 8 -22.79 -10.68 -25.18
CA TRP A 8 -21.67 -9.77 -25.04
C TRP A 8 -21.64 -9.02 -23.71
N PHE A 9 -22.79 -8.57 -23.22
CA PHE A 9 -22.87 -7.82 -21.96
C PHE A 9 -22.60 -8.71 -20.73
N ILE A 10 -23.02 -9.98 -20.79
CA ILE A 10 -22.74 -10.94 -19.73
C ILE A 10 -21.23 -11.20 -19.62
N ILE A 11 -20.54 -11.33 -20.75
CA ILE A 11 -19.09 -11.56 -20.80
C ILE A 11 -18.33 -10.39 -20.18
N THR A 12 -18.71 -9.14 -20.48
CA THR A 12 -18.02 -7.96 -19.93
C THR A 12 -18.19 -7.84 -18.42
N VAL A 13 -19.37 -8.17 -17.88
CA VAL A 13 -19.62 -8.21 -16.44
C VAL A 13 -18.77 -9.28 -15.76
N VAL A 14 -18.70 -10.48 -16.32
CA VAL A 14 -17.87 -11.57 -15.78
C VAL A 14 -16.39 -11.20 -15.78
N ILE A 15 -15.87 -10.62 -16.87
CA ILE A 15 -14.49 -10.14 -16.96
C ILE A 15 -14.22 -9.05 -15.92
N SER A 16 -15.16 -8.13 -15.67
CA SER A 16 -15.02 -7.07 -14.67
C SER A 16 -14.88 -7.64 -13.25
N ILE A 17 -15.67 -8.65 -12.89
CA ILE A 17 -15.58 -9.32 -11.58
C ILE A 17 -14.25 -10.05 -11.42
N ILE A 18 -13.77 -10.70 -12.48
CA ILE A 18 -12.46 -11.39 -12.48
C ILE A 18 -11.32 -10.38 -12.29
N ILE A 19 -11.33 -9.26 -13.02
CA ILE A 19 -10.32 -8.21 -12.88
C ILE A 19 -10.41 -7.55 -11.50
N GLY A 20 -11.61 -7.33 -10.95
CA GLY A 20 -11.80 -6.81 -9.60
C GLY A 20 -11.19 -7.71 -8.52
N ASN A 21 -11.41 -9.03 -8.61
CA ASN A 21 -10.82 -10.01 -7.70
C ASN A 21 -9.29 -10.11 -7.88
N ILE A 22 -8.80 -10.09 -9.12
CA ILE A 22 -7.36 -10.09 -9.40
C ILE A 22 -6.72 -8.77 -8.95
N ALA A 23 -7.42 -7.63 -9.02
CA ALA A 23 -6.91 -6.35 -8.55
C ALA A 23 -6.71 -6.35 -7.02
N ALA A 24 -7.60 -7.00 -6.25
CA ALA A 24 -7.39 -7.23 -4.83
C ALA A 24 -6.13 -8.08 -4.58
N LEU A 25 -5.93 -9.15 -5.36
CA LEU A 25 -4.72 -9.98 -5.29
C LEU A 25 -3.45 -9.24 -5.76
N LYS A 26 -3.57 -8.36 -6.75
CA LYS A 26 -2.48 -7.50 -7.23
C LYS A 26 -2.14 -6.41 -6.22
N TYR A 27 -3.11 -5.95 -5.44
CA TYR A 27 -2.87 -5.10 -4.28
C TYR A 27 -2.14 -5.87 -3.17
N LEU A 28 -2.43 -7.17 -3.04
CA LEU A 28 -1.69 -8.12 -2.19
C LEU A 28 -0.39 -8.66 -2.84
N THR A 29 0.09 -8.06 -3.94
CA THR A 29 1.35 -8.51 -4.56
C THR A 29 2.49 -8.33 -3.56
N PRO A 30 3.28 -9.39 -3.28
CA PRO A 30 4.36 -9.35 -2.29
C PRO A 30 5.37 -8.23 -2.58
N LYS A 31 5.62 -7.90 -3.85
CA LYS A 31 6.54 -6.82 -4.25
C LYS A 31 6.09 -5.41 -3.84
N ASN A 32 4.79 -5.15 -3.74
CA ASN A 32 4.26 -3.87 -3.25
C ASN A 32 4.21 -3.84 -1.72
N LEU A 33 3.91 -4.99 -1.09
CA LEU A 33 4.03 -5.20 0.36
C LEU A 33 5.48 -5.09 0.84
N ASP A 34 6.46 -5.65 0.13
CA ASP A 34 7.89 -5.53 0.40
C ASP A 34 8.36 -4.07 0.28
N LYS A 35 7.88 -3.34 -0.71
CA LYS A 35 8.14 -1.89 -0.83
C LYS A 35 7.53 -1.10 0.33
N LEU A 36 6.30 -1.43 0.74
CA LEU A 36 5.64 -0.82 1.91
C LEU A 36 6.38 -1.14 3.21
N LYS A 37 6.77 -2.41 3.42
CA LYS A 37 7.50 -2.87 4.60
C LYS A 37 8.90 -2.28 4.66
N LYS A 38 9.59 -2.17 3.52
CA LYS A 38 10.90 -1.49 3.42
C LYS A 38 10.78 0.01 3.70
N LYS A 39 9.72 0.66 3.21
CA LYS A 39 9.47 2.07 3.48
C LYS A 39 9.18 2.31 4.97
N GLN A 40 8.37 1.45 5.59
CA GLN A 40 8.05 1.54 7.01
C GLN A 40 9.28 1.34 7.91
N GLY A 41 10.20 0.44 7.55
CA GLY A 41 11.48 0.26 8.25
C GLY A 41 12.37 1.51 8.20
N ASN A 42 12.52 2.11 7.02
CA ASN A 42 13.32 3.33 6.84
C ASN A 42 12.73 4.55 7.58
N ASP A 43 11.39 4.70 7.58
CA ASP A 43 10.73 5.79 8.29
C ASP A 43 10.89 5.63 9.82
N LEU A 44 10.91 4.39 10.34
CA LEU A 44 11.16 4.10 11.76
C LEU A 44 12.61 4.38 12.18
N ASP A 45 13.60 3.97 11.38
CA ASP A 45 15.01 4.27 11.66
C ASP A 45 15.28 5.78 11.70
N ARG A 46 14.65 6.54 10.79
CA ARG A 46 14.74 8.01 10.79
C ARG A 46 14.14 8.64 12.03
N LEU A 47 13.01 8.13 12.51
CA LEU A 47 12.39 8.61 13.75
C LEU A 47 13.29 8.36 14.96
N ILE A 48 13.92 7.18 15.04
CA ILE A 48 14.85 6.84 16.13
C ILE A 48 16.08 7.76 16.10
N GLU A 49 16.62 8.04 14.91
CA GLU A 49 17.76 8.96 14.78
C GLU A 49 17.39 10.40 15.18
N LEU A 50 16.22 10.88 14.75
CA LEU A 50 15.72 12.21 15.10
C LEU A 50 15.52 12.35 16.61
N ASP A 51 14.92 11.35 17.26
CA ASP A 51 14.70 11.36 18.70
C ASP A 51 16.03 11.39 19.47
N LYS A 52 17.01 10.57 19.06
CA LYS A 52 18.36 10.61 19.62
C LYS A 52 19.02 11.97 19.50
N LYS A 53 18.90 12.63 18.34
CA LYS A 53 19.46 13.99 18.14
C LYS A 53 18.76 15.00 19.04
N HIS A 54 17.45 14.92 19.15
CA HIS A 54 16.68 15.86 19.97
C HIS A 54 17.03 15.71 21.46
N GLN A 55 17.18 14.47 21.95
CA GLN A 55 17.64 14.19 23.31
C GLN A 55 19.06 14.72 23.56
N GLN A 56 19.97 14.59 22.58
CA GLN A 56 21.32 15.14 22.68
C GLN A 56 21.32 16.67 22.70
N GLU A 57 20.49 17.32 21.88
CA GLU A 57 20.39 18.79 21.89
C GLU A 57 19.80 19.33 23.18
N ILE A 58 18.79 18.67 23.75
CA ILE A 58 18.22 19.03 25.05
C ILE A 58 19.30 18.91 26.13
N LYS A 59 20.00 17.77 26.18
CA LYS A 59 21.08 17.55 27.14
C LYS A 59 22.20 18.59 27.03
N LYS A 60 22.54 19.02 25.81
CA LYS A 60 23.57 20.02 25.54
C LYS A 60 23.12 21.47 25.81
N ARG A 61 21.81 21.74 25.91
CA ARG A 61 21.27 23.03 26.36
C ARG A 61 21.23 23.14 27.88
N ASP A 62 21.13 22.02 28.58
CA ASP A 62 21.08 21.94 30.04
C ASP A 62 22.50 21.87 30.68
N GLU A 63 23.56 21.69 29.88
CA GLU A 63 24.99 21.84 30.25
C GLU A 63 25.53 23.24 29.92
#